data_AF-A0A9D2K1Y2-F1
#
_entry.id   AF-A0A9D2K1Y2-F1
#
_cell.length_a   1.000
_cell.length_b   1.000
_cell.length_c   1.000
_cell.angle_alpha   90.00
_cell.angle_beta   90.00
_cell.angle_gamma   90.00
#
_symmetry.space_group_name_H-M   'P 1'
#
loop_
_entity.id
_entity.type
_entity.pdbx_description
1 polymer ?
#
loop_
_entity_poly.entity_id
_entity_poly.type
_entity_poly.pdbx_seq_one_letter_code
_entity_poly.pdbx_strand_id
1 'polypeptide(L)'
;MFCKNCGTQLKEGAKFCPKCGTPVTPMPGAGQAGPGAGPQPPYQQPGGGQPPHQGPAAGKASKIPIFAIGAIVILVVAVILIFRACAGGGYEKPIKNFMQGMEDLDADKMLSAFPPEALEALEDEGYDEDEISEQFEQMVTAGMDSLGFDIDYAIDYEIEDATELSKREISDIEEAFEDEDIDLSIKEGRSVDLTLTISLDSLGISQDEEITLEVIKVGGGWYLNPLSMDF
;
A
#
# COMPACT_ATOMS: atom_id res chain seq x y z
N MET A 1 -4.64 12.16 26.69
CA MET A 1 -3.78 13.30 26.27
C MET A 1 -3.33 13.11 24.81
N PHE A 2 -2.54 14.00 24.19
CA PHE A 2 -2.05 13.84 22.81
C PHE A 2 -0.53 13.92 22.73
N CYS A 3 0.09 13.25 21.75
CA CYS A 3 1.54 13.31 21.54
C CYS A 3 1.97 14.66 20.97
N LYS A 4 2.95 15.31 21.61
CA LYS A 4 3.50 16.61 21.17
C LYS A 4 4.29 16.56 19.85
N ASN A 5 4.60 15.36 19.35
CA ASN A 5 5.39 15.17 18.12
C ASN A 5 4.51 14.79 16.92
N CYS A 6 3.65 13.76 17.06
CA CYS A 6 2.83 13.21 15.97
C CYS A 6 1.31 13.40 16.13
N GLY A 7 0.84 14.16 17.13
CA GLY A 7 -0.59 14.41 17.36
C GLY A 7 -1.43 13.22 17.83
N THR A 8 -0.92 11.99 17.81
CA THR A 8 -1.68 10.76 18.17
C THR A 8 -2.23 10.82 19.60
N GLN A 9 -3.46 10.34 19.79
CA GLN A 9 -4.10 10.27 21.10
C GLN A 9 -3.42 9.21 21.99
N LEU A 10 -3.19 9.59 23.25
CA LEU A 10 -2.49 8.80 24.26
C LEU A 10 -3.45 8.44 25.39
N LYS A 11 -3.56 7.13 25.67
CA LYS A 11 -4.17 6.58 26.89
C LYS A 11 -3.46 7.15 28.13
N GLU A 12 -4.17 7.29 29.23
CA GLU A 12 -3.60 7.86 30.45
C GLU A 12 -2.52 6.94 31.05
N GLY A 13 -1.47 7.53 31.64
CA GLY A 13 -0.31 6.78 32.14
C GLY A 13 0.67 6.26 31.06
N ALA A 14 0.41 6.47 29.77
CA ALA A 14 1.34 6.07 28.70
C ALA A 14 2.71 6.76 28.85
N LYS A 15 3.79 5.98 28.92
CA LYS A 15 5.18 6.48 29.07
C LYS A 15 5.84 6.87 27.73
N PHE A 16 5.36 6.32 26.63
CA PHE A 16 5.84 6.55 25.26
C PHE A 16 4.64 6.60 24.31
N CYS A 17 4.77 7.27 23.16
CA CYS A 17 3.75 7.26 22.13
C CYS A 17 3.83 5.96 21.30
N PRO A 18 2.74 5.19 21.14
CA PRO A 18 2.76 3.93 20.39
C PRO A 18 3.01 4.13 18.88
N LYS A 19 2.62 5.28 18.30
CA LYS A 19 2.77 5.54 16.86
C LYS A 19 4.14 6.11 16.45
N CYS A 20 4.96 6.61 17.39
CA CYS A 20 6.25 7.25 17.05
C CYS A 20 7.36 7.14 18.10
N GLY A 21 7.22 6.29 19.11
CA GLY A 21 8.23 6.05 20.17
C GLY A 21 8.53 7.23 21.09
N THR A 22 8.03 8.44 20.81
CA THR A 22 8.40 9.67 21.53
C THR A 22 8.04 9.56 23.01
N PRO A 23 8.98 9.80 23.95
CA PRO A 23 8.72 9.70 25.39
C PRO A 23 7.71 10.73 25.85
N VAL A 24 6.78 10.30 26.69
CA VAL A 24 5.70 11.12 27.24
C VAL A 24 6.11 11.52 28.66
N THR A 25 6.77 12.66 28.80
CA THR A 25 7.04 13.25 30.12
C THR A 25 5.71 13.63 30.78
N PRO A 26 5.30 13.01 31.91
CA PRO A 26 4.13 13.46 32.65
C PRO A 26 4.43 14.85 33.23
N MET A 27 3.61 15.84 32.89
CA MET A 27 3.74 17.19 33.40
C MET A 27 3.00 17.29 34.74
N PRO A 28 3.67 17.53 35.89
CA PRO A 28 3.00 17.56 37.18
C PRO A 28 2.05 18.76 37.29
N GLY A 29 0.75 18.48 37.45
CA GLY A 29 -0.27 19.51 37.62
C GLY A 29 -0.37 19.98 39.08
N ALA A 30 -0.14 21.29 39.29
CA ALA A 30 -0.55 22.10 40.45
C ALA A 30 -0.30 21.55 41.88
N GLY A 31 0.73 22.07 42.58
CA GLY A 31 1.08 21.64 43.94
C GLY A 31 1.76 22.69 44.84
N GLN A 32 1.09 23.81 45.14
CA GLN A 32 1.37 24.74 46.25
C GLN A 32 2.78 25.39 46.29
N ALA A 33 3.11 26.19 47.32
CA ALA A 33 4.02 27.34 47.17
C ALA A 33 5.07 27.60 48.29
N GLY A 34 6.35 27.68 47.88
CA GLY A 34 7.47 28.41 48.52
C GLY A 34 8.01 27.91 49.87
N PRO A 35 9.02 28.58 50.48
CA PRO A 35 10.03 29.50 49.89
C PRO A 35 11.50 29.13 50.27
N GLY A 36 12.52 29.64 49.57
CA GLY A 36 13.94 29.41 49.96
C GLY A 36 15.03 30.16 49.17
N ALA A 37 15.99 30.74 49.88
CA ALA A 37 17.05 31.69 49.48
C ALA A 37 18.05 31.30 48.35
N GLY A 38 18.69 32.33 47.75
CA GLY A 38 19.96 32.26 46.99
C GLY A 38 21.20 32.52 47.90
N PRO A 39 22.34 33.10 47.43
CA PRO A 39 22.68 33.76 46.15
C PRO A 39 23.78 32.95 45.37
N GLN A 40 24.81 33.41 44.62
CA GLN A 40 25.40 34.73 44.29
C GLN A 40 26.28 34.65 43.00
N PRO A 41 26.40 35.71 42.17
CA PRO A 41 27.42 35.84 41.09
C PRO A 41 28.75 36.47 41.63
N PRO A 42 29.90 36.62 40.89
CA PRO A 42 30.04 37.48 39.68
C PRO A 42 31.08 37.13 38.57
N TYR A 43 30.78 37.57 37.34
CA TYR A 43 31.67 38.10 36.26
C TYR A 43 33.04 37.46 35.89
N GLN A 44 33.25 37.26 34.58
CA GLN A 44 34.23 38.07 33.81
C GLN A 44 34.16 37.89 32.27
N GLN A 45 34.33 39.02 31.55
CA GLN A 45 34.68 39.15 30.12
C GLN A 45 35.30 40.56 29.97
N PRO A 46 36.33 40.78 29.12
CA PRO A 46 36.09 41.63 27.93
C PRO A 46 37.02 41.40 26.73
N GLY A 47 36.67 42.01 25.58
CA GLY A 47 37.59 42.36 24.49
C GLY A 47 37.46 41.53 23.20
N GLY A 48 37.13 42.11 22.05
CA GLY A 48 36.68 43.48 21.78
C GLY A 48 36.43 43.75 20.28
N GLY A 49 35.58 44.73 19.95
CA GLY A 49 35.28 45.13 18.55
C GLY A 49 33.89 45.76 18.37
N GLN A 50 33.84 46.98 17.79
CA GLN A 50 32.64 47.82 17.57
C GLN A 50 33.04 48.97 16.61
N PRO A 51 32.14 49.83 16.07
CA PRO A 51 30.66 49.81 15.94
C PRO A 51 30.26 50.12 14.44
N PRO A 52 29.23 50.93 14.06
CA PRO A 52 27.83 51.10 14.50
C PRO A 52 26.75 50.88 13.39
N HIS A 53 25.48 50.85 13.82
CA HIS A 53 24.15 51.19 13.21
C HIS A 53 24.04 51.79 11.78
N GLN A 54 22.91 51.74 11.04
CA GLN A 54 21.49 51.93 11.45
C GLN A 54 20.47 51.41 10.39
N GLY A 55 19.15 51.34 10.71
CA GLY A 55 18.06 50.85 9.82
C GLY A 55 17.48 51.88 8.82
N PRO A 56 16.27 51.69 8.21
CA PRO A 56 15.04 51.28 8.91
C PRO A 56 13.98 50.48 8.07
N ALA A 57 12.75 50.42 8.63
CA ALA A 57 11.44 50.33 7.97
C ALA A 57 10.83 48.94 7.62
N ALA A 58 9.64 48.74 8.19
CA ALA A 58 8.80 47.56 8.14
C ALA A 58 8.08 47.30 6.79
N GLY A 59 7.81 46.02 6.54
CA GLY A 59 6.43 45.58 6.31
C GLY A 59 5.99 45.30 4.87
N LYS A 60 5.87 44.01 4.54
CA LYS A 60 4.80 43.53 3.64
C LYS A 60 4.50 42.04 3.89
N ALA A 61 3.23 41.70 4.11
CA ALA A 61 2.80 40.30 4.04
C ALA A 61 2.71 39.87 2.57
N SER A 62 3.54 38.92 2.16
CA SER A 62 3.51 38.35 0.81
C SER A 62 2.33 37.37 0.69
N LYS A 63 1.34 37.70 -0.13
CA LYS A 63 0.39 36.69 -0.62
C LYS A 63 1.15 35.73 -1.54
N ILE A 64 1.11 34.43 -1.23
CA ILE A 64 1.69 33.40 -2.09
C ILE A 64 0.87 33.34 -3.39
N PRO A 65 1.48 33.41 -4.58
CA PRO A 65 0.75 33.35 -5.84
C PRO A 65 0.22 31.93 -6.11
N ILE A 66 -1.01 31.83 -6.60
CA ILE A 66 -1.73 30.57 -6.83
C ILE A 66 -1.29 29.93 -8.16
N PHE A 67 0.00 29.59 -8.24
CA PHE A 67 0.59 28.78 -9.32
C PHE A 67 1.27 27.51 -8.80
N ALA A 68 1.38 27.34 -7.48
CA ALA A 68 1.94 26.13 -6.87
C ALA A 68 1.09 24.87 -7.14
N ILE A 69 -0.23 25.00 -7.29
CA ILE A 69 -1.15 23.86 -7.43
C ILE A 69 -0.80 23.02 -8.67
N GLY A 70 -0.61 23.64 -9.83
CA GLY A 70 -0.23 22.92 -11.05
C GLY A 70 1.11 22.20 -10.94
N ALA A 71 2.11 22.83 -10.30
CA ALA A 71 3.40 22.21 -10.05
C ALA A 71 3.34 21.06 -9.03
N ILE A 72 2.47 21.16 -8.02
CA ILE A 72 2.21 20.09 -7.05
C ILE A 72 1.47 18.92 -7.71
N VAL A 73 0.44 19.18 -8.52
CA VAL A 73 -0.27 18.12 -9.27
C VAL A 73 0.69 17.43 -10.24
N ILE A 74 1.51 18.17 -10.99
CA ILE A 74 2.53 17.56 -11.88
C ILE A 74 3.58 16.78 -11.09
N LEU A 75 3.99 17.23 -9.90
CA LEU A 75 4.91 16.45 -9.04
C LEU A 75 4.24 15.22 -8.41
N VAL A 76 2.97 15.29 -8.02
CA VAL A 76 2.22 14.15 -7.48
C VAL A 76 1.97 13.12 -8.58
N VAL A 77 1.54 13.55 -9.77
CA VAL A 77 1.40 12.67 -10.95
C VAL A 77 2.76 12.10 -11.35
N ALA A 78 3.85 12.89 -11.35
CA ALA A 78 5.19 12.37 -11.62
C ALA A 78 5.66 11.38 -10.55
N VAL A 79 5.35 11.59 -9.26
CA VAL A 79 5.67 10.64 -8.19
C VAL A 79 4.83 9.36 -8.30
N ILE A 80 3.54 9.46 -8.63
CA ILE A 80 2.67 8.30 -8.91
C ILE A 80 3.19 7.52 -10.13
N LEU A 81 3.60 8.21 -11.21
CA LEU A 81 4.20 7.59 -12.39
C LEU A 81 5.61 7.01 -12.10
N ILE A 82 6.37 7.58 -11.16
CA ILE A 82 7.65 7.04 -10.70
C ILE A 82 7.44 5.82 -9.79
N PHE A 83 6.42 5.81 -8.92
CA PHE A 83 6.02 4.62 -8.17
C PHE A 83 5.53 3.51 -9.12
N ARG A 84 4.65 3.82 -10.08
CA ARG A 84 4.24 2.90 -11.16
C ARG A 84 5.39 2.49 -12.11
N ALA A 85 6.53 3.19 -12.09
CA ALA A 85 7.77 2.80 -12.78
C ALA A 85 8.77 2.02 -11.90
N CYS A 86 8.55 1.98 -10.57
CA CYS A 86 9.28 1.13 -9.63
C CYS A 86 8.55 -0.21 -9.36
N ALA A 87 7.22 -0.24 -9.54
CA ALA A 87 6.33 -1.41 -9.43
C ALA A 87 6.50 -2.42 -10.59
N GLY A 88 7.73 -2.75 -10.95
CA GLY A 88 8.11 -3.30 -12.26
C GLY A 88 8.87 -4.63 -12.24
N GLY A 89 8.75 -5.45 -11.20
CA GLY A 89 9.45 -6.74 -11.13
C GLY A 89 9.43 -7.48 -9.79
N GLY A 90 8.43 -7.22 -8.94
CA GLY A 90 8.25 -7.89 -7.65
C GLY A 90 6.90 -8.61 -7.56
N TYR A 91 6.52 -8.97 -6.33
CA TYR A 91 5.28 -9.65 -5.97
C TYR A 91 4.00 -8.90 -6.41
N GLU A 92 4.10 -7.59 -6.63
CA GLU A 92 3.03 -6.73 -7.17
C GLU A 92 2.65 -7.07 -8.63
N LYS A 93 3.57 -7.66 -9.41
CA LYS A 93 3.37 -7.92 -10.85
C LYS A 93 2.21 -8.88 -11.15
N PRO A 94 2.11 -10.09 -10.55
CA PRO A 94 0.99 -10.98 -10.82
C PRO A 94 -0.36 -10.38 -10.36
N ILE A 95 -0.43 -9.74 -9.19
CA ILE A 95 -1.65 -9.01 -8.74
C ILE A 95 -2.07 -8.00 -9.81
N LYS A 96 -1.14 -7.16 -10.28
CA LYS A 96 -1.42 -6.18 -11.33
C LYS A 96 -1.90 -6.85 -12.63
N ASN A 97 -1.24 -7.90 -13.08
CA ASN A 97 -1.61 -8.64 -14.29
C ASN A 97 -3.04 -9.21 -14.17
N PHE A 98 -3.38 -9.81 -13.03
CA PHE A 98 -4.71 -10.36 -12.76
C PHE A 98 -5.80 -9.27 -12.70
N MET A 99 -5.60 -8.20 -11.94
CA MET A 99 -6.57 -7.10 -11.83
C MET A 99 -6.79 -6.40 -13.18
N GLN A 100 -5.73 -6.09 -13.93
CA GLN A 100 -5.85 -5.54 -15.28
C GLN A 100 -6.38 -6.56 -16.30
N GLY A 101 -6.26 -7.86 -16.05
CA GLY A 101 -6.85 -8.89 -16.89
C GLY A 101 -8.36 -8.95 -16.72
N MET A 102 -8.85 -8.86 -15.47
CA MET A 102 -10.27 -8.75 -15.15
C MET A 102 -10.89 -7.41 -15.62
N GLU A 103 -10.12 -6.32 -15.67
CA GLU A 103 -10.57 -5.02 -16.18
C GLU A 103 -10.58 -4.95 -17.71
N ASP A 104 -9.50 -5.36 -18.38
CA ASP A 104 -9.39 -5.32 -19.85
C ASP A 104 -10.14 -6.48 -20.55
N LEU A 105 -10.66 -7.46 -19.80
CA LEU A 105 -11.17 -8.75 -20.29
C LEU A 105 -10.14 -9.54 -21.12
N ASP A 106 -8.94 -9.65 -20.55
CA ASP A 106 -7.74 -10.17 -21.18
C ASP A 106 -7.28 -11.43 -20.44
N ALA A 107 -7.72 -12.59 -20.94
CA ALA A 107 -7.48 -13.90 -20.33
C ALA A 107 -5.98 -14.23 -20.28
N ASP A 108 -5.23 -14.04 -21.37
CA ASP A 108 -3.76 -14.16 -21.41
C ASP A 108 -3.11 -13.41 -20.24
N LYS A 109 -3.55 -12.17 -19.99
CA LYS A 109 -3.01 -11.35 -18.90
C LYS A 109 -3.39 -11.91 -17.52
N MET A 110 -4.61 -12.43 -17.34
CA MET A 110 -5.01 -13.13 -16.10
C MET A 110 -4.17 -14.40 -15.88
N LEU A 111 -4.08 -15.28 -16.87
CA LEU A 111 -3.36 -16.54 -16.80
C LEU A 111 -1.87 -16.32 -16.55
N SER A 112 -1.26 -15.30 -17.17
CA SER A 112 0.13 -14.89 -16.94
C SER A 112 0.47 -14.43 -15.50
N ALA A 113 -0.52 -14.37 -14.60
CA ALA A 113 -0.33 -14.13 -13.18
C ALA A 113 -0.16 -15.41 -12.35
N PHE A 114 -0.50 -16.59 -12.86
CA PHE A 114 -0.41 -17.88 -12.17
C PHE A 114 0.90 -18.65 -12.52
N PRO A 115 1.32 -19.64 -11.71
CA PRO A 115 2.51 -20.44 -12.01
C PRO A 115 2.28 -21.26 -13.30
N PRO A 116 3.22 -21.29 -14.25
CA PRO A 116 3.06 -22.10 -15.47
C PRO A 116 2.92 -23.59 -15.15
N GLU A 117 3.57 -24.07 -14.10
CA GLU A 117 3.45 -25.47 -13.63
C GLU A 117 2.01 -25.83 -13.19
N ALA A 118 1.21 -24.85 -12.78
CA ALA A 118 -0.21 -25.05 -12.44
C ALA A 118 -1.16 -24.84 -13.64
N LEU A 119 -0.70 -24.15 -14.69
CA LEU A 119 -1.44 -24.05 -15.96
C LEU A 119 -1.24 -25.32 -16.81
N GLU A 120 -0.01 -25.83 -16.90
CA GLU A 120 0.34 -27.10 -17.58
C GLU A 120 -0.49 -28.28 -17.01
N ALA A 121 -0.83 -28.26 -15.72
CA ALA A 121 -1.71 -29.25 -15.10
C ALA A 121 -3.17 -29.17 -15.59
N LEU A 122 -3.70 -27.97 -15.81
CA LEU A 122 -5.04 -27.77 -16.41
C LEU A 122 -5.05 -28.22 -17.87
N GLU A 123 -3.98 -27.98 -18.62
CA GLU A 123 -3.83 -28.49 -19.99
C GLU A 123 -3.85 -30.03 -20.04
N ASP A 124 -3.15 -30.71 -19.11
CA ASP A 124 -3.14 -32.18 -19.01
C ASP A 124 -4.49 -32.77 -18.53
N GLU A 125 -5.30 -32.03 -17.76
CA GLU A 125 -6.71 -32.37 -17.51
C GLU A 125 -7.62 -32.18 -18.73
N GLY A 126 -7.18 -31.40 -19.72
CA GLY A 126 -7.88 -31.14 -20.98
C GLY A 126 -8.50 -29.75 -21.11
N TYR A 127 -8.09 -28.78 -20.29
CA TYR A 127 -8.43 -27.36 -20.42
C TYR A 127 -7.22 -26.60 -21.00
N ASP A 128 -7.14 -26.48 -22.32
CA ASP A 128 -6.08 -25.68 -22.96
C ASP A 128 -6.32 -24.16 -22.80
N GLU A 129 -5.26 -23.35 -23.00
CA GLU A 129 -5.30 -21.88 -22.82
C GLU A 129 -6.41 -21.22 -23.68
N ASP A 130 -6.64 -21.74 -24.89
CA ASP A 130 -7.73 -21.31 -25.77
C ASP A 130 -9.12 -21.63 -25.16
N GLU A 131 -9.36 -22.86 -24.67
CA GLU A 131 -10.65 -23.22 -24.03
C GLU A 131 -10.88 -22.47 -22.70
N ILE A 132 -9.86 -22.25 -21.88
CA ILE A 132 -9.98 -21.44 -20.65
C ILE A 132 -10.37 -19.99 -21.01
N SER A 133 -9.78 -19.42 -22.06
CA SER A 133 -10.15 -18.09 -22.55
C SER A 133 -11.59 -18.05 -23.10
N GLU A 134 -12.00 -19.01 -23.94
CA GLU A 134 -13.38 -19.09 -24.45
C GLU A 134 -14.41 -19.25 -23.31
N GLN A 135 -14.09 -20.03 -22.26
CA GLN A 135 -14.97 -20.17 -21.10
C GLN A 135 -15.05 -18.89 -20.26
N PHE A 136 -13.94 -18.16 -20.08
CA PHE A 136 -13.94 -16.85 -19.40
C PHE A 136 -14.72 -15.79 -20.17
N GLU A 137 -14.46 -15.62 -21.47
CA GLU A 137 -15.23 -14.72 -22.35
C GLU A 137 -16.73 -15.05 -22.30
N GLN A 138 -17.10 -16.34 -22.33
CA GLN A 138 -18.49 -16.78 -22.26
C GLN A 138 -19.13 -16.45 -20.90
N MET A 139 -18.43 -16.68 -19.79
CA MET A 139 -18.94 -16.38 -18.45
C MET A 139 -19.18 -14.88 -18.27
N VAL A 140 -18.21 -14.05 -18.67
CA VAL A 140 -18.31 -12.59 -18.65
C VAL A 140 -19.45 -12.11 -19.53
N THR A 141 -19.49 -12.54 -20.80
CA THR A 141 -20.52 -12.13 -21.77
C THR A 141 -21.92 -12.48 -21.25
N ALA A 142 -22.11 -13.70 -20.72
CA ALA A 142 -23.38 -14.11 -20.14
C ALA A 142 -23.75 -13.30 -18.88
N GLY A 143 -22.77 -12.88 -18.08
CA GLY A 143 -22.96 -11.95 -16.96
C GLY A 143 -23.42 -10.57 -17.42
N MET A 144 -22.76 -9.98 -18.41
CA MET A 144 -23.12 -8.67 -18.98
C MET A 144 -24.50 -8.70 -19.65
N ASP A 145 -24.80 -9.71 -20.47
CA ASP A 145 -26.11 -9.92 -21.10
C ASP A 145 -27.23 -10.07 -20.06
N SER A 146 -26.97 -10.80 -18.96
CA SER A 146 -27.92 -11.00 -17.85
C SER A 146 -28.23 -9.70 -17.10
N LEU A 147 -27.24 -8.79 -16.99
CA LEU A 147 -27.41 -7.47 -16.38
C LEU A 147 -28.02 -6.44 -17.35
N GLY A 148 -27.95 -6.69 -18.67
CA GLY A 148 -28.74 -6.01 -19.70
C GLY A 148 -28.23 -4.65 -20.15
N PHE A 149 -26.94 -4.35 -19.96
CA PHE A 149 -26.29 -3.11 -20.36
C PHE A 149 -24.87 -3.37 -20.87
N ASP A 150 -24.35 -2.48 -21.73
CA ASP A 150 -22.91 -2.24 -21.83
C ASP A 150 -22.42 -1.71 -20.47
N ILE A 151 -21.94 -2.60 -19.60
CA ILE A 151 -21.41 -2.23 -18.30
C ILE A 151 -19.95 -1.83 -18.47
N ASP A 152 -19.75 -0.52 -18.59
CA ASP A 152 -18.47 0.15 -18.33
C ASP A 152 -18.18 0.01 -16.82
N TYR A 153 -17.19 -0.81 -16.46
CA TYR A 153 -16.72 -1.00 -15.09
C TYR A 153 -15.21 -0.81 -15.00
N ALA A 154 -14.75 -0.37 -13.82
CA ALA A 154 -13.33 -0.16 -13.52
C ALA A 154 -12.96 -0.92 -12.25
N ILE A 155 -11.71 -1.40 -12.19
CA ILE A 155 -11.14 -2.13 -11.04
C ILE A 155 -9.88 -1.39 -10.57
N ASP A 156 -10.07 -0.46 -9.64
CA ASP A 156 -8.97 0.12 -8.87
C ASP A 156 -8.59 -0.82 -7.71
N TYR A 157 -7.33 -0.80 -7.27
CA TYR A 157 -6.89 -1.49 -6.06
C TYR A 157 -5.77 -0.74 -5.33
N GLU A 158 -5.76 -0.81 -4.00
CA GLU A 158 -4.68 -0.33 -3.12
C GLU A 158 -4.14 -1.50 -2.28
N ILE A 159 -2.81 -1.60 -2.13
CA ILE A 159 -2.15 -2.59 -1.26
C ILE A 159 -2.00 -1.97 0.12
N GLU A 160 -2.66 -2.54 1.12
CA GLU A 160 -2.66 -2.05 2.51
C GLU A 160 -1.44 -2.56 3.29
N ASP A 161 -1.13 -3.86 3.21
CA ASP A 161 0.09 -4.49 3.75
C ASP A 161 0.54 -5.68 2.89
N ALA A 162 1.80 -6.09 3.04
CA ALA A 162 2.38 -7.24 2.35
C ALA A 162 3.38 -7.98 3.27
N THR A 163 2.86 -8.95 3.99
CA THR A 163 3.60 -9.77 4.97
C THR A 163 4.34 -10.92 4.30
N GLU A 164 5.48 -11.35 4.85
CA GLU A 164 6.24 -12.48 4.30
C GLU A 164 5.75 -13.80 4.90
N LEU A 165 5.35 -14.74 4.04
CA LEU A 165 4.93 -16.08 4.48
C LEU A 165 6.09 -16.78 5.18
N SER A 166 5.81 -17.47 6.29
CA SER A 166 6.84 -18.25 6.95
C SER A 166 7.14 -19.53 6.17
N LYS A 167 8.26 -20.17 6.52
CA LYS A 167 8.61 -21.49 5.97
C LYS A 167 7.58 -22.57 6.24
N ARG A 168 6.65 -22.35 7.19
CA ARG A 168 5.55 -23.28 7.43
C ARG A 168 4.44 -23.05 6.41
N GLU A 169 3.94 -21.83 6.26
CA GLU A 169 2.92 -21.54 5.23
C GLU A 169 3.41 -21.91 3.83
N ILE A 170 4.70 -21.66 3.52
CA ILE A 170 5.30 -22.14 2.26
C ILE A 170 5.25 -23.68 2.14
N SER A 171 5.64 -24.44 3.17
CA SER A 171 5.56 -25.93 3.15
C SER A 171 4.12 -26.41 3.06
N ASP A 172 3.20 -25.78 3.79
CA ASP A 172 1.77 -26.12 3.79
C ASP A 172 1.14 -25.82 2.40
N ILE A 173 1.72 -24.93 1.57
CA ILE A 173 1.35 -24.68 0.16
C ILE A 173 2.06 -25.65 -0.80
N GLU A 174 3.37 -25.89 -0.64
CA GLU A 174 4.12 -26.87 -1.46
C GLU A 174 3.48 -28.27 -1.35
N GLU A 175 3.13 -28.70 -0.12
CA GLU A 175 2.40 -29.97 0.14
C GLU A 175 1.02 -30.01 -0.53
N ALA A 176 0.31 -28.87 -0.66
CA ALA A 176 -1.01 -28.80 -1.28
C ALA A 176 -0.98 -28.85 -2.81
N PHE A 177 0.15 -28.51 -3.45
CA PHE A 177 0.39 -28.75 -4.87
C PHE A 177 0.92 -30.17 -5.14
N GLU A 178 1.76 -30.72 -4.25
CA GLU A 178 2.20 -32.13 -4.34
C GLU A 178 1.02 -33.13 -4.28
N ASP A 179 -0.03 -32.84 -3.49
CA ASP A 179 -1.24 -33.68 -3.40
C ASP A 179 -2.06 -33.72 -4.71
N GLU A 180 -1.90 -32.72 -5.60
CA GLU A 180 -2.52 -32.63 -6.93
C GLU A 180 -1.52 -32.99 -8.07
N ASP A 181 -0.43 -33.71 -7.74
CA ASP A 181 0.68 -34.13 -8.65
C ASP A 181 1.52 -32.95 -9.26
N ILE A 182 1.45 -31.73 -8.71
CA ILE A 182 2.14 -30.51 -9.20
C ILE A 182 3.44 -30.21 -8.40
N ASP A 183 4.63 -30.36 -9.02
CA ASP A 183 5.94 -30.05 -8.41
C ASP A 183 6.26 -28.53 -8.45
N LEU A 184 5.88 -27.82 -7.38
CA LEU A 184 6.09 -26.37 -7.25
C LEU A 184 7.08 -26.00 -6.13
N SER A 185 8.31 -25.62 -6.52
CA SER A 185 9.33 -25.15 -5.55
C SER A 185 9.28 -23.64 -5.29
N ILE A 186 8.81 -23.26 -4.10
CA ILE A 186 8.51 -21.89 -3.68
C ILE A 186 9.68 -21.32 -2.85
N LYS A 187 10.27 -20.21 -3.32
CA LYS A 187 11.50 -19.64 -2.72
C LYS A 187 11.23 -18.59 -1.66
N GLU A 188 10.21 -17.79 -1.90
CA GLU A 188 9.68 -16.70 -1.09
C GLU A 188 8.17 -16.65 -1.34
N GLY A 189 7.39 -16.21 -0.37
CA GLY A 189 5.95 -16.00 -0.53
C GLY A 189 5.49 -14.81 0.31
N ARG A 190 4.37 -14.19 -0.07
CA ARG A 190 3.77 -13.08 0.68
C ARG A 190 2.26 -13.20 0.71
N SER A 191 1.67 -12.91 1.86
CA SER A 191 0.24 -12.63 2.01
C SER A 191 0.05 -11.11 1.92
N VAL A 192 -0.83 -10.66 1.03
CA VAL A 192 -0.99 -9.27 0.62
C VAL A 192 -2.44 -8.85 0.82
N ASP A 193 -2.66 -7.92 1.74
CA ASP A 193 -3.97 -7.35 2.02
C ASP A 193 -4.24 -6.19 1.05
N LEU A 194 -5.41 -6.23 0.41
CA LEU A 194 -5.80 -5.38 -0.72
C LEU A 194 -7.18 -4.77 -0.46
N THR A 195 -7.31 -3.47 -0.67
CA THR A 195 -8.61 -2.82 -0.88
C THR A 195 -8.90 -2.85 -2.38
N LEU A 196 -9.91 -3.61 -2.81
CA LEU A 196 -10.41 -3.66 -4.18
C LEU A 196 -11.59 -2.69 -4.32
N THR A 197 -11.56 -1.78 -5.30
CA THR A 197 -12.67 -0.85 -5.59
C THR A 197 -13.26 -1.15 -6.96
N ILE A 198 -14.45 -1.75 -6.98
CA ILE A 198 -15.21 -2.03 -8.21
C ILE A 198 -16.19 -0.88 -8.44
N SER A 199 -16.06 -0.20 -9.58
CA SER A 199 -16.95 0.89 -10.00
C SER A 199 -17.78 0.52 -11.22
N LEU A 200 -19.06 0.87 -11.21
CA LEU A 200 -20.04 0.70 -12.28
C LEU A 200 -20.45 2.08 -12.80
N ASP A 201 -19.69 2.61 -13.75
CA ASP A 201 -19.77 4.03 -14.16
C ASP A 201 -21.12 4.40 -14.78
N SER A 202 -21.75 3.45 -15.48
CA SER A 202 -23.10 3.59 -16.06
C SER A 202 -24.21 3.76 -15.01
N LEU A 203 -23.97 3.34 -13.75
CA LEU A 203 -24.89 3.45 -12.63
C LEU A 203 -24.45 4.48 -11.57
N GLY A 204 -23.19 4.92 -11.60
CA GLY A 204 -22.60 5.78 -10.57
C GLY A 204 -22.49 5.09 -9.21
N ILE A 205 -22.24 3.77 -9.21
CA ILE A 205 -22.06 2.94 -8.02
C ILE A 205 -20.58 2.57 -7.91
N SER A 206 -19.99 2.68 -6.72
CA SER A 206 -18.72 2.05 -6.39
C SER A 206 -18.88 1.24 -5.10
N GLN A 207 -18.18 0.12 -4.99
CA GLN A 207 -18.05 -0.64 -3.74
C GLN A 207 -16.58 -0.99 -3.49
N ASP A 208 -16.19 -0.92 -2.23
CA ASP A 208 -14.86 -1.30 -1.75
C ASP A 208 -14.96 -2.64 -1.02
N GLU A 209 -14.03 -3.56 -1.28
CA GLU A 209 -13.95 -4.91 -0.70
C GLU A 209 -12.53 -5.20 -0.21
N GLU A 210 -12.39 -5.62 1.04
CA GLU A 210 -11.11 -6.02 1.65
C GLU A 210 -10.85 -7.50 1.31
N ILE A 211 -9.83 -7.77 0.49
CA ILE A 211 -9.40 -9.14 0.11
C ILE A 211 -7.95 -9.39 0.51
N THR A 212 -7.59 -10.64 0.78
CA THR A 212 -6.20 -11.06 0.98
C THR A 212 -5.82 -12.03 -0.14
N LEU A 213 -4.75 -11.74 -0.88
CA LEU A 213 -4.20 -12.63 -1.90
C LEU A 213 -2.78 -13.07 -1.50
N GLU A 214 -2.44 -14.33 -1.76
CA GLU A 214 -1.06 -14.78 -1.63
C GLU A 214 -0.32 -14.76 -2.98
N VAL A 215 0.96 -14.42 -2.93
CA VAL A 215 1.85 -14.38 -4.08
C VAL A 215 3.15 -15.11 -3.77
N ILE A 216 3.50 -16.06 -4.65
CA ILE A 216 4.56 -17.05 -4.47
C ILE A 216 5.65 -16.90 -5.55
N LYS A 217 6.89 -17.19 -5.16
CA LYS A 217 8.09 -16.98 -5.98
C LYS A 217 8.65 -18.30 -6.50
N VAL A 218 8.04 -18.78 -7.58
CA VAL A 218 8.44 -20.01 -8.27
C VAL A 218 9.54 -19.70 -9.28
N GLY A 219 10.57 -20.55 -9.35
CA GLY A 219 11.63 -20.43 -10.36
C GLY A 219 12.39 -19.09 -10.30
N GLY A 220 12.07 -18.17 -11.21
CA GLY A 220 12.55 -16.78 -11.20
C GLY A 220 11.42 -15.73 -11.29
N GLY A 221 10.15 -16.16 -11.29
CA GLY A 221 8.97 -15.30 -11.39
C GLY A 221 8.35 -14.98 -10.03
N TRP A 222 7.28 -14.19 -10.08
CA TRP A 222 6.32 -14.01 -8.99
C TRP A 222 4.94 -14.27 -9.59
N TYR A 223 4.15 -15.09 -8.90
CA TYR A 223 2.83 -15.56 -9.34
C TYR A 223 1.84 -15.43 -8.18
N LEU A 224 0.54 -15.42 -8.46
CA LEU A 224 -0.52 -15.61 -7.46
C LEU A 224 -0.56 -17.09 -7.04
N ASN A 225 -0.87 -17.35 -5.78
CA ASN A 225 -1.25 -18.68 -5.32
C ASN A 225 -2.75 -18.88 -5.63
N PRO A 226 -3.15 -19.74 -6.59
CA PRO A 226 -4.58 -19.98 -6.86
C PRO A 226 -5.32 -20.52 -5.63
N LEU A 227 -4.64 -21.24 -4.73
CA LEU A 227 -5.22 -21.75 -3.47
C LEU A 227 -5.58 -20.65 -2.45
N SER A 228 -5.18 -19.40 -2.69
CA SER A 228 -5.54 -18.23 -1.86
C SER A 228 -6.79 -17.48 -2.33
N MET A 229 -7.43 -17.94 -3.42
CA MET A 229 -8.60 -17.30 -4.01
C MET A 229 -9.89 -18.03 -3.59
N ASP A 230 -10.46 -17.63 -2.45
CA ASP A 230 -11.85 -17.99 -2.08
C ASP A 230 -12.83 -17.30 -3.05
N PHE A 231 -13.40 -18.06 -3.99
CA PHE A 231 -14.46 -17.64 -4.94
C PHE A 231 -15.74 -18.50 -4.79
#